data_AF-A0A1F3P1D8-F1
#
_entry.id   AF-A0A1F3P1D8-F1
#
_cell.length_a   1.000
_cell.length_b   1.000
_cell.length_c   1.000
_cell.angle_alpha   90.00
_cell.angle_beta   90.00
_cell.angle_gamma   90.00
#
_symmetry.space_group_name_H-M   'P 1'
#
loop_
_entity.id
_entity.type
_entity.pdbx_description
1 polymer ?
#
loop_
_entity_poly.entity_id
_entity_poly.type
_entity_poly.pdbx_seq_one_letter_code
_entity_poly.pdbx_strand_id
1 'polypeptide(L)'
;MNYIKKLQQPFFVFISLFILLPANASKSILYWKAYVLEIKAEIDPRMTRYINLGFEAATKDNADLIIIDMNTFGGMVEDADKIRTKILKSEIPVYVWINNNAASAGALISIACDSIYMTDGANIGAASVVNQQGELAPDKFQSYMRSMMRSTAEANGRNPEIAEAMVDPYRAKDSTITKGKVITLTTKEALKQHFCEAQINSMEEFINYHNLKYSEVVYYKLTPVQQLSNWFLNPVISGILIMIILGGIYYELQTPGIGFPIAAAVIAALLYFIPYYMEGLARNWEILLFIAGIILVVIELFAFPGFGVIGIAGIVIIFGSLLLAMIDNVVFDFSGIDGKALTRALGAVLISIIGSLGLVFWGGQRIFNTGAFRKLVLNDSLETIPADFPAENPYALKGKKGTAFTDLHPSGKVEIDGHVYDARTLGQYLMRNDAVEVIESQRGSLVVKKSLKVE
;
A
#
# COMPACT_ATOMS: atom_id res chain seq x y z
N MET A 1 -47.07 81.55 15.46
CA MET A 1 -46.17 81.37 16.62
C MET A 1 -44.87 80.80 16.09
N ASN A 2 -43.86 81.67 16.01
CA ASN A 2 -42.39 81.45 16.01
C ASN A 2 -41.74 80.40 15.09
N TYR A 3 -40.67 80.65 14.32
CA TYR A 3 -39.82 81.83 14.08
C TYR A 3 -38.94 81.49 12.84
N ILE A 4 -38.89 82.42 11.87
CA ILE A 4 -37.68 82.89 11.15
C ILE A 4 -37.00 82.06 10.02
N LYS A 5 -37.09 82.66 8.81
CA LYS A 5 -36.06 83.04 7.79
C LYS A 5 -35.14 81.92 7.24
N LYS A 6 -34.73 81.88 5.97
CA LYS A 6 -34.40 82.96 5.02
C LYS A 6 -34.09 82.35 3.63
N LEU A 7 -34.48 83.08 2.58
CA LEU A 7 -33.77 83.33 1.29
C LEU A 7 -33.24 82.15 0.47
N GLN A 8 -33.79 81.86 -0.73
CA GLN A 8 -33.68 82.56 -2.03
C GLN A 8 -32.50 82.07 -2.91
N GLN A 9 -32.90 81.46 -4.04
CA GLN A 9 -32.27 81.46 -5.38
C GLN A 9 -30.95 80.67 -5.61
N PRO A 10 -30.58 80.38 -6.87
CA PRO A 10 -31.39 79.97 -8.03
C PRO A 10 -30.79 78.75 -8.76
N PHE A 11 -31.58 78.23 -9.69
CA PHE A 11 -31.22 77.46 -10.88
C PHE A 11 -29.84 77.86 -11.44
N PHE A 12 -28.81 77.04 -11.24
CA PHE A 12 -27.53 77.16 -11.94
C PHE A 12 -27.21 75.85 -12.64
N VAL A 13 -27.13 75.98 -13.96
CA VAL A 13 -26.61 75.05 -14.96
C VAL A 13 -25.38 74.31 -14.42
N PHE A 14 -25.50 73.00 -14.16
CA PHE A 14 -24.33 72.15 -14.03
C PHE A 14 -24.05 71.48 -15.37
N ILE A 15 -23.08 72.12 -16.03
CA ILE A 15 -22.41 71.72 -17.25
C ILE A 15 -22.01 70.25 -17.19
N SER A 16 -22.38 69.55 -18.26
CA SER A 16 -21.79 68.31 -18.75
C SER A 16 -20.26 68.34 -18.67
N LEU A 17 -19.71 67.72 -17.63
CA LEU A 17 -18.32 67.28 -17.59
C LEU A 17 -18.32 65.78 -17.29
N PHE A 18 -18.75 64.99 -18.28
CA PHE A 18 -18.48 63.57 -18.31
C PHE A 18 -16.97 63.44 -18.51
N ILE A 19 -16.25 63.26 -17.41
CA ILE A 19 -14.83 62.94 -17.40
C ILE A 19 -14.68 61.64 -18.20
N LEU A 20 -14.11 61.75 -19.40
CA LEU A 20 -13.47 60.64 -20.10
C LEU A 20 -12.32 60.16 -19.20
N LEU A 21 -12.65 59.30 -18.24
CA LEU A 21 -11.66 58.42 -17.65
C LEU A 21 -11.13 57.56 -18.82
N PRO A 22 -9.84 57.60 -19.16
CA PRO A 22 -9.31 56.57 -20.01
C PRO A 22 -9.61 55.26 -19.30
N ALA A 23 -10.42 54.41 -19.94
CA ALA A 23 -10.50 53.02 -19.56
C ALA A 23 -9.08 52.50 -19.70
N ASN A 24 -8.34 52.49 -18.59
CA ASN A 24 -7.15 51.69 -18.47
C ASN A 24 -7.64 50.27 -18.69
N ALA A 25 -7.57 49.82 -19.94
CA ALA A 25 -7.55 48.42 -20.27
C ALA A 25 -6.37 47.87 -19.48
N SER A 26 -6.64 47.39 -18.26
CA SER A 26 -5.76 46.46 -17.60
C SER A 26 -5.61 45.35 -18.61
N LYS A 27 -4.45 45.29 -19.28
CA LYS A 27 -4.06 44.09 -20.00
C LYS A 27 -4.19 42.99 -18.97
N SER A 28 -5.20 42.13 -19.11
CA SER A 28 -5.28 40.91 -18.34
C SER A 28 -3.98 40.17 -18.62
N ILE A 29 -3.06 40.20 -17.68
CA ILE A 29 -1.86 39.39 -17.73
C ILE A 29 -2.39 37.96 -17.73
N LEU A 30 -2.27 37.28 -18.87
CA LEU A 30 -2.66 35.88 -18.96
C LEU A 30 -1.63 35.12 -18.12
N TYR A 31 -2.04 34.70 -16.93
CA TYR A 31 -1.19 33.92 -16.05
C TYR A 31 -1.18 32.49 -16.58
N TRP A 32 -0.08 32.10 -17.22
CA TRP A 32 0.11 30.69 -17.58
C TRP A 32 0.38 29.89 -16.30
N LYS A 33 0.00 28.63 -16.24
CA LYS A 33 0.34 27.75 -15.12
C LYS A 33 1.18 26.60 -15.63
N ALA A 34 2.43 26.55 -15.20
CA ALA A 34 3.37 25.50 -15.57
C ALA A 34 3.58 24.55 -14.40
N TYR A 35 3.41 23.25 -14.64
CA TYR A 35 3.63 22.20 -13.64
C TYR A 35 4.97 21.53 -13.89
N VAL A 36 5.88 21.56 -12.91
CA VAL A 36 7.18 20.90 -12.99
C VAL A 36 7.11 19.53 -12.32
N LEU A 37 7.40 18.47 -13.08
CA LEU A 37 7.51 17.10 -12.62
C LEU A 37 8.98 16.65 -12.67
N GLU A 38 9.50 16.10 -11.57
CA GLU A 38 10.90 15.71 -11.47
C GLU A 38 11.12 14.23 -11.79
N ILE A 39 11.97 13.93 -12.78
CA ILE A 39 12.49 12.58 -13.03
C ILE A 39 13.98 12.59 -12.68
N LYS A 40 14.31 12.32 -11.41
CA LYS A 40 15.69 12.35 -10.89
C LYS A 40 16.27 10.98 -10.52
N ALA A 41 15.53 9.92 -10.82
CA ALA A 41 15.85 8.55 -10.41
C ALA A 41 15.63 7.56 -11.56
N GLU A 42 15.84 6.28 -11.27
CA GLU A 42 15.53 5.17 -12.16
C GLU A 42 14.05 5.17 -12.55
N ILE A 43 13.75 4.81 -13.80
CA ILE A 43 12.39 4.64 -14.29
C ILE A 43 11.86 3.29 -13.79
N ASP A 44 10.97 3.35 -12.81
CA ASP A 44 10.34 2.21 -12.16
C ASP A 44 8.83 2.48 -11.96
N PRO A 45 8.04 1.51 -11.43
CA PRO A 45 6.61 1.72 -11.22
C PRO A 45 6.26 2.90 -10.31
N ARG A 46 7.17 3.28 -9.39
CA ARG A 46 6.98 4.43 -8.51
C ARG A 46 7.13 5.74 -9.28
N MET A 47 8.09 5.81 -10.21
CA MET A 47 8.27 6.95 -11.10
C MET A 47 7.07 7.09 -12.05
N THR A 48 6.61 6.00 -12.67
CA THR A 48 5.39 5.98 -13.51
C THR A 48 4.20 6.56 -12.74
N ARG A 49 4.02 6.12 -11.49
CA ARG A 49 2.94 6.61 -10.64
C ARG A 49 3.09 8.09 -10.26
N TYR A 50 4.29 8.55 -9.89
CA TYR A 50 4.56 9.97 -9.62
C TYR A 50 4.18 10.84 -10.81
N ILE A 51 4.58 10.43 -12.03
CA ILE A 51 4.23 11.13 -13.27
C ILE A 51 2.71 11.13 -13.48
N ASN A 52 2.03 10.00 -13.33
CA ASN A 52 0.56 9.95 -13.48
C ASN A 52 -0.15 10.92 -12.55
N LEU A 53 0.21 10.92 -11.25
CA LEU A 53 -0.37 11.83 -10.26
C LEU A 53 -0.05 13.30 -10.57
N GLY A 54 1.15 13.58 -11.08
CA GLY A 54 1.55 14.91 -11.52
C GLY A 54 0.73 15.41 -12.71
N PHE A 55 0.47 14.54 -13.69
CA PHE A 55 -0.41 14.85 -14.83
C PHE A 55 -1.86 15.06 -14.38
N GLU A 56 -2.36 14.25 -13.45
CA GLU A 56 -3.70 14.42 -12.88
C GLU A 56 -3.83 15.75 -12.12
N ALA A 57 -2.83 16.11 -11.32
CA ALA A 57 -2.79 17.39 -10.63
C ALA A 57 -2.75 18.56 -11.62
N ALA A 58 -1.88 18.50 -12.64
CA ALA A 58 -1.79 19.50 -13.70
C ALA A 58 -3.13 19.67 -14.45
N THR A 59 -3.79 18.55 -14.77
CA THR A 59 -5.11 18.55 -15.44
C THR A 59 -6.18 19.16 -14.55
N LYS A 60 -6.24 18.76 -13.27
CA LYS A 60 -7.21 19.29 -12.30
C LYS A 60 -7.06 20.80 -12.08
N ASP A 61 -5.82 21.27 -12.11
CA ASP A 61 -5.48 22.68 -11.91
C ASP A 61 -5.55 23.53 -13.19
N ASN A 62 -5.94 22.93 -14.32
CA ASN A 62 -5.95 23.52 -15.66
C ASN A 62 -4.59 24.14 -16.02
N ALA A 63 -3.51 23.37 -15.86
CA ALA A 63 -2.18 23.81 -16.25
C ALA A 63 -2.08 23.99 -17.78
N ASP A 64 -1.35 25.01 -18.19
CA ASP A 64 -1.10 25.32 -19.61
C ASP A 64 0.13 24.57 -20.15
N LEU A 65 1.01 24.10 -19.26
CA LEU A 65 2.26 23.44 -19.62
C LEU A 65 2.68 22.46 -18.52
N ILE A 66 3.17 21.29 -18.92
CA ILE A 66 3.91 20.37 -18.05
C ILE A 66 5.39 20.42 -18.45
N ILE A 67 6.27 20.56 -17.45
CA ILE A 67 7.72 20.55 -17.62
C ILE A 67 8.27 19.34 -16.88
N ILE A 68 8.94 18.44 -17.60
CA ILE A 68 9.66 17.32 -17.02
C ILE A 68 11.11 17.75 -16.79
N ASP A 69 11.53 17.84 -15.53
CA ASP A 69 12.93 18.09 -15.17
C ASP A 69 13.69 16.76 -15.04
N MET A 70 14.51 16.42 -16.04
CA MET A 70 15.04 15.08 -16.24
C MET A 70 16.53 14.93 -15.92
N ASN A 71 16.82 13.94 -15.09
CA ASN A 71 18.12 13.32 -14.88
C ASN A 71 17.94 11.83 -14.56
N THR A 72 18.09 10.97 -15.57
CA THR A 72 17.98 9.53 -15.39
C THR A 72 18.96 8.77 -16.28
N PHE A 73 19.43 7.64 -15.75
CA PHE A 73 20.19 6.65 -16.50
C PHE A 73 19.31 5.60 -17.20
N GLY A 74 17.99 5.66 -16.96
CA GLY A 74 17.02 4.73 -17.53
C GLY A 74 16.29 3.92 -16.48
N GLY A 75 15.79 2.74 -16.88
CA GLY A 75 15.03 1.85 -16.04
C GLY A 75 14.21 0.86 -16.86
N MET A 76 13.04 0.47 -16.36
CA MET A 76 12.21 -0.55 -16.97
C MET A 76 11.55 -0.07 -18.26
N VAL A 77 11.63 -0.91 -19.30
CA VAL A 77 11.06 -0.61 -20.63
C VAL A 77 9.55 -0.39 -20.56
N GLU A 78 8.84 -1.18 -19.76
CA GLU A 78 7.39 -1.08 -19.63
C GLU A 78 6.95 0.22 -18.97
N ASP A 79 7.64 0.63 -17.90
CA ASP A 79 7.38 1.91 -17.22
C ASP A 79 7.67 3.11 -18.12
N ALA A 80 8.77 3.02 -18.88
CA ALA A 80 9.09 4.02 -19.90
C ALA A 80 7.99 4.13 -20.97
N ASP A 81 7.44 2.99 -21.41
CA ASP A 81 6.32 2.91 -22.36
C ASP A 81 5.03 3.53 -21.78
N LYS A 82 4.71 3.22 -20.51
CA LYS A 82 3.56 3.81 -19.81
C LYS A 82 3.67 5.34 -19.75
N ILE A 83 4.83 5.87 -19.34
CA ILE A 83 5.08 7.32 -19.30
C ILE A 83 5.02 7.93 -20.69
N ARG A 84 5.71 7.33 -21.68
CA ARG A 84 5.69 7.78 -23.08
C ARG A 84 4.26 7.87 -23.61
N THR A 85 3.47 6.83 -23.40
CA THR A 85 2.08 6.75 -23.86
C THR A 85 1.20 7.80 -23.16
N LYS A 86 1.45 8.10 -21.88
CA LYS A 86 0.76 9.17 -21.16
C LYS A 86 1.08 10.54 -21.76
N ILE A 87 2.35 10.81 -22.06
CA ILE A 87 2.80 12.07 -22.67
C ILE A 87 2.17 12.24 -24.05
N LEU A 88 2.26 11.23 -24.93
CA LEU A 88 1.69 11.27 -26.29
C LEU A 88 0.16 11.46 -26.32
N LYS A 89 -0.54 11.16 -25.23
CA LYS A 89 -1.99 11.34 -25.08
C LYS A 89 -2.37 12.60 -24.31
N SER A 90 -1.39 13.40 -23.89
CA SER A 90 -1.64 14.61 -23.10
C SER A 90 -2.30 15.68 -23.95
N GLU A 91 -3.34 16.32 -23.41
CA GLU A 91 -3.92 17.54 -24.00
C GLU A 91 -3.14 18.79 -23.59
N ILE A 92 -2.41 18.70 -22.46
CA ILE A 92 -1.51 19.76 -22.00
C ILE A 92 -0.14 19.53 -22.65
N PRO A 93 0.46 20.55 -23.30
CA PRO A 93 1.82 20.45 -23.83
C PRO A 93 2.82 19.99 -22.76
N VAL A 94 3.75 19.12 -23.13
CA VAL A 94 4.76 18.54 -22.26
C VAL A 94 6.14 18.85 -22.80
N TYR A 95 6.92 19.66 -22.10
CA TYR A 95 8.32 19.92 -22.42
C TYR A 95 9.23 19.14 -21.49
N VAL A 96 10.38 18.70 -21.98
CA VAL A 96 11.43 18.12 -21.14
C VAL A 96 12.63 19.02 -21.10
N TRP A 97 13.14 19.26 -19.90
CA TRP A 97 14.43 19.87 -19.67
C TRP A 97 15.38 18.81 -19.11
N ILE A 98 16.34 18.39 -19.93
CA ILE A 98 17.37 17.42 -19.57
C ILE A 98 18.49 18.18 -18.88
N ASN A 99 18.45 18.17 -17.55
CA ASN A 99 19.42 18.94 -16.76
C ASN A 99 20.76 18.22 -16.60
N ASN A 100 20.84 16.91 -16.94
CA ASN A 100 22.07 16.14 -16.96
C ASN A 100 21.99 14.92 -17.90
N ASN A 101 21.11 13.95 -17.63
CA ASN A 101 21.02 12.74 -18.46
C ASN A 101 19.59 12.37 -18.81
N ALA A 102 19.40 11.94 -20.05
CA ALA A 102 18.23 11.23 -20.57
C ALA A 102 18.71 9.95 -21.28
N ALA A 103 19.29 9.03 -20.52
CA ALA A 103 19.78 7.77 -21.08
C ALA A 103 18.69 6.70 -21.07
N SER A 104 18.77 5.77 -22.02
CA SER A 104 17.89 4.61 -22.13
C SER A 104 16.40 4.98 -22.10
N ALA A 105 15.64 4.52 -21.10
CA ALA A 105 14.24 4.90 -20.91
C ALA A 105 14.02 6.43 -20.91
N GLY A 106 14.97 7.21 -20.39
CA GLY A 106 14.90 8.68 -20.41
C GLY A 106 14.91 9.26 -21.83
N ALA A 107 15.62 8.63 -22.77
CA ALA A 107 15.62 9.05 -24.17
C ALA A 107 14.25 8.83 -24.81
N LEU A 108 13.64 7.66 -24.57
CA LEU A 108 12.29 7.35 -25.07
C LEU A 108 11.25 8.34 -24.54
N ILE A 109 11.28 8.62 -23.24
CA ILE A 109 10.39 9.61 -22.59
C ILE A 109 10.63 11.00 -23.17
N SER A 110 11.88 11.41 -23.36
CA SER A 110 12.22 12.74 -23.90
C SER A 110 11.73 12.92 -25.34
N ILE A 111 11.87 11.89 -26.19
CA ILE A 111 11.38 11.91 -27.58
C ILE A 111 9.85 12.01 -27.62
N ALA A 112 9.16 11.52 -26.58
CA ALA A 112 7.71 11.59 -26.42
C ALA A 112 7.18 12.99 -26.13
N CYS A 113 7.99 13.88 -25.55
CA CYS A 113 7.61 15.25 -25.20
C CYS A 113 7.47 16.13 -26.45
N ASP A 114 6.68 17.19 -26.39
CA ASP A 114 6.51 18.13 -27.49
C ASP A 114 7.81 18.88 -27.81
N SER A 115 8.63 19.20 -26.80
CA SER A 115 9.90 19.93 -26.98
C SER A 115 10.98 19.43 -26.02
N ILE A 116 12.23 19.38 -26.52
CA ILE A 116 13.39 18.95 -25.75
C ILE A 116 14.35 20.13 -25.55
N TYR A 117 14.74 20.35 -24.30
CA TYR A 117 15.73 21.34 -23.89
C TYR A 117 16.84 20.66 -23.11
N MET A 118 18.09 21.11 -23.28
CA MET A 118 19.25 20.43 -22.69
C MET A 118 20.19 21.43 -22.03
N THR A 119 20.71 21.11 -20.84
CA THR A 119 21.79 21.88 -20.20
C THR A 119 23.13 21.62 -20.87
N ASP A 120 24.10 22.55 -20.80
CA ASP A 120 25.46 22.26 -21.26
C ASP A 120 26.03 20.98 -20.61
N GLY A 121 26.68 20.14 -21.41
CA GLY A 121 27.20 18.85 -20.94
C GLY A 121 26.17 17.74 -20.73
N ALA A 122 24.88 17.99 -20.99
CA ALA A 122 23.85 16.96 -20.90
C ALA A 122 23.91 15.95 -22.07
N ASN A 123 23.35 14.76 -21.84
CA ASN A 123 23.35 13.65 -22.80
C ASN A 123 21.96 13.04 -23.01
N ILE A 124 21.64 12.65 -24.24
CA ILE A 124 20.43 11.90 -24.61
C ILE A 124 20.78 10.72 -25.54
N GLY A 125 20.24 9.53 -25.26
CA GLY A 125 20.42 8.35 -26.12
C GLY A 125 20.76 7.08 -25.35
N ALA A 126 21.63 6.23 -25.90
CA ALA A 126 22.02 4.94 -25.33
C ALA A 126 20.82 4.08 -24.87
N ALA A 127 19.95 3.75 -25.83
CA ALA A 127 18.64 3.12 -25.60
C ALA A 127 18.55 1.64 -25.99
N SER A 128 19.69 0.94 -26.11
CA SER A 128 19.66 -0.53 -26.21
C SER A 128 19.06 -1.16 -24.96
N VAL A 129 18.30 -2.25 -25.16
CA VAL A 129 17.72 -3.01 -24.05
C VAL A 129 18.79 -3.93 -23.46
N VAL A 130 18.95 -3.92 -22.15
CA VAL A 130 19.88 -4.83 -21.46
C VAL A 130 19.15 -5.67 -20.43
N ASN A 131 19.69 -6.86 -20.14
CA ASN A 131 19.25 -7.67 -19.01
C ASN A 131 19.80 -7.11 -17.69
N GLN A 132 19.48 -7.76 -16.56
CA GLN A 132 19.93 -7.33 -15.24
C GLN A 132 21.45 -7.41 -15.05
N GLN A 133 22.15 -8.15 -15.91
CA GLN A 133 23.61 -8.29 -15.94
C GLN A 133 24.28 -7.22 -16.81
N GLY A 134 23.51 -6.35 -17.47
CA GLY A 134 24.02 -5.32 -18.38
C GLY A 134 24.36 -5.84 -19.78
N GLU A 135 24.02 -7.09 -20.09
CA GLU A 135 24.23 -7.68 -21.41
C GLU A 135 23.07 -7.32 -22.33
N LEU A 136 23.32 -7.21 -23.64
CA LEU A 136 22.29 -6.93 -24.62
C LEU A 136 21.19 -8.00 -24.58
N ALA A 137 19.95 -7.55 -24.48
CA ALA A 137 18.79 -8.43 -24.60
C ALA A 137 18.70 -9.03 -26.02
N PRO A 138 18.06 -10.20 -26.19
CA PRO A 138 17.85 -10.82 -27.51
C PRO A 138 17.29 -9.85 -28.56
N ASP A 139 17.62 -10.06 -29.84
CA ASP A 139 17.27 -9.13 -30.92
C ASP A 139 15.77 -8.86 -31.03
N LYS A 140 14.90 -9.77 -30.61
CA LYS A 140 13.45 -9.52 -30.49
C LYS A 140 13.15 -8.25 -29.66
N PHE A 141 13.82 -8.08 -28.52
CA PHE A 141 13.64 -6.90 -27.65
C PHE A 141 14.30 -5.65 -28.24
N GLN A 142 15.47 -5.80 -28.87
CA GLN A 142 16.12 -4.68 -29.57
C GLN A 142 15.27 -4.17 -30.74
N SER A 143 14.72 -5.09 -31.54
CA SER A 143 13.88 -4.77 -32.68
C SER A 143 12.61 -4.06 -32.26
N TYR A 144 12.01 -4.50 -31.15
CA TYR A 144 10.87 -3.82 -30.56
C TYR A 144 11.23 -2.41 -30.11
N MET A 145 12.35 -2.25 -29.39
CA MET A 145 12.81 -0.94 -28.93
C MET A 145 13.17 0.01 -30.07
N ARG A 146 13.83 -0.47 -31.13
CA ARG A 146 14.09 0.28 -32.37
C ARG A 146 12.79 0.81 -32.98
N SER A 147 11.80 -0.07 -33.14
CA SER A 147 10.49 0.30 -33.67
C SER A 147 9.82 1.34 -32.80
N MET A 148 9.92 1.19 -31.48
CA MET A 148 9.32 2.10 -30.52
C MET A 148 9.94 3.50 -30.57
N MET A 149 11.27 3.59 -30.57
CA MET A 149 11.99 4.86 -30.67
C MET A 149 11.66 5.57 -31.98
N ARG A 150 11.64 4.82 -33.11
CA ARG A 150 11.25 5.36 -34.42
C ARG A 150 9.82 5.91 -34.41
N SER A 151 8.84 5.10 -34.01
CA SER A 151 7.44 5.52 -34.05
C SER A 151 7.15 6.70 -33.12
N THR A 152 7.87 6.79 -32.00
CA THR A 152 7.75 7.93 -31.07
C THR A 152 8.33 9.21 -31.67
N ALA A 153 9.47 9.11 -32.35
CA ALA A 153 10.05 10.24 -33.07
C ALA A 153 9.14 10.71 -34.21
N GLU A 154 8.57 9.79 -34.98
CA GLU A 154 7.59 10.10 -36.04
C GLU A 154 6.37 10.84 -35.49
N ALA A 155 5.83 10.39 -34.34
CA ALA A 155 4.66 11.00 -33.71
C ALA A 155 4.90 12.47 -33.29
N ASN A 156 6.13 12.82 -32.89
CA ASN A 156 6.49 14.17 -32.43
C ASN A 156 7.36 14.95 -33.43
N GLY A 157 7.43 14.52 -34.69
CA GLY A 157 8.16 15.24 -35.74
C GLY A 157 9.69 15.30 -35.54
N ARG A 158 10.27 14.35 -34.79
CA ARG A 158 11.73 14.21 -34.62
C ARG A 158 12.32 13.25 -35.64
N ASN A 159 13.62 13.36 -35.88
CA ASN A 159 14.32 12.48 -36.84
C ASN A 159 14.26 11.01 -36.40
N PRO A 160 13.51 10.14 -37.10
CA PRO A 160 13.35 8.74 -36.73
C PRO A 160 14.65 7.93 -36.84
N GLU A 161 15.53 8.27 -37.78
CA GLU A 161 16.79 7.57 -37.98
C GLU A 161 17.74 7.81 -36.79
N ILE A 162 17.78 9.04 -36.25
CA ILE A 162 18.57 9.35 -35.06
C ILE A 162 18.02 8.61 -33.84
N ALA A 163 16.70 8.64 -33.63
CA ALA A 163 16.05 7.95 -32.52
C ALA A 163 16.28 6.43 -32.57
N GLU A 164 16.14 5.83 -33.75
CA GLU A 164 16.41 4.39 -33.97
C GLU A 164 17.89 4.05 -33.75
N ALA A 165 18.80 4.93 -34.15
CA ALA A 165 20.25 4.77 -33.95
C ALA A 165 20.70 4.91 -32.48
N MET A 166 19.87 5.45 -31.59
CA MET A 166 20.11 5.39 -30.14
C MET A 166 20.02 3.96 -29.59
N VAL A 167 19.33 3.05 -30.29
CA VAL A 167 19.18 1.64 -29.93
C VAL A 167 20.18 0.78 -30.69
N ASP A 168 20.41 1.10 -31.98
CA ASP A 168 21.19 0.26 -32.88
C ASP A 168 22.29 1.05 -33.63
N PRO A 169 23.57 0.73 -33.38
CA PRO A 169 24.70 1.44 -33.96
C PRO A 169 24.80 1.37 -35.50
N TYR A 170 24.15 0.38 -36.14
CA TYR A 170 24.31 0.13 -37.57
C TYR A 170 23.30 0.89 -38.43
N ARG A 171 22.34 1.59 -37.83
CA ARG A 171 21.30 2.35 -38.55
C ARG A 171 21.59 3.84 -38.71
N ALA A 172 22.69 4.33 -38.15
CA ALA A 172 23.13 5.69 -38.36
C ALA A 172 23.71 5.88 -39.78
N LYS A 173 22.86 6.22 -40.76
CA LYS A 173 23.31 6.46 -42.15
C LYS A 173 24.23 7.68 -42.30
N ASP A 174 24.20 8.62 -41.34
CA ASP A 174 24.93 9.89 -41.45
C ASP A 174 25.59 10.36 -40.14
N SER A 175 25.97 9.45 -39.23
CA SER A 175 26.65 9.88 -38.00
C SER A 175 28.15 10.04 -38.22
N THR A 176 28.61 11.28 -38.29
CA THR A 176 29.99 11.67 -37.94
C THR A 176 30.33 11.38 -36.46
N ILE A 177 29.38 10.84 -35.69
CA ILE A 177 29.40 10.82 -34.22
C ILE A 177 29.77 9.45 -33.65
N THR A 178 29.49 8.31 -34.32
CA THR A 178 29.99 6.99 -33.84
C THR A 178 29.77 5.88 -34.88
N LYS A 179 30.82 5.44 -35.57
CA LYS A 179 30.75 4.18 -36.35
C LYS A 179 30.75 3.00 -35.38
N GLY A 180 29.66 2.23 -35.33
CA GLY A 180 29.59 0.95 -34.61
C GLY A 180 29.30 1.03 -33.10
N LYS A 181 28.82 2.16 -32.58
CA LYS A 181 28.31 2.30 -31.19
C LYS A 181 26.97 3.03 -31.18
N VAL A 182 26.13 2.71 -30.20
CA VAL A 182 24.83 3.35 -30.02
C VAL A 182 25.01 4.86 -29.91
N ILE A 183 24.10 5.62 -30.54
CA ILE A 183 24.19 7.08 -30.51
C ILE A 183 23.80 7.58 -29.13
N THR A 184 24.66 8.45 -28.60
CA THR A 184 24.35 9.39 -27.54
C THR A 184 24.71 10.77 -28.06
N LEU A 185 23.77 11.71 -27.99
CA LEU A 185 24.00 13.08 -28.39
C LEU A 185 24.32 13.91 -27.15
N THR A 186 25.41 14.65 -27.22
CA THR A 186 25.63 15.80 -26.34
C THR A 186 24.69 16.94 -26.71
N THR A 187 24.52 17.92 -25.83
CA THR A 187 23.72 19.13 -26.09
C THR A 187 24.07 19.83 -27.40
N LYS A 188 25.36 19.96 -27.73
CA LYS A 188 25.81 20.61 -28.97
C LYS A 188 25.48 19.79 -30.21
N GLU A 189 25.59 18.47 -30.13
CA GLU A 189 25.23 17.58 -31.23
C GLU A 189 23.72 17.53 -31.45
N ALA A 190 22.94 17.48 -30.36
CA ALA A 190 21.49 17.53 -30.42
C ALA A 190 20.98 18.83 -31.06
N LEU A 191 21.55 19.99 -30.69
CA LEU A 191 21.25 21.27 -31.35
C LEU A 191 21.60 21.25 -32.84
N LYS A 192 22.79 20.77 -33.18
CA LYS A 192 23.26 20.71 -34.59
C LYS A 192 22.35 19.84 -35.46
N GLN A 193 21.79 18.78 -34.88
CA GLN A 193 20.90 17.85 -35.57
C GLN A 193 19.42 18.24 -35.46
N HIS A 194 19.09 19.40 -34.89
CA HIS A 194 17.72 19.82 -34.59
C HIS A 194 16.93 18.76 -33.80
N PHE A 195 17.62 18.08 -32.88
CA PHE A 195 17.04 17.06 -32.01
C PHE A 195 16.58 17.64 -30.65
N CYS A 196 17.05 18.83 -30.31
CA CYS A 196 16.56 19.65 -29.19
C CYS A 196 16.46 21.12 -29.63
N GLU A 197 15.64 21.90 -28.93
CA GLU A 197 15.21 23.21 -29.42
C GLU A 197 16.15 24.33 -28.97
N ALA A 198 16.68 24.20 -27.77
CA ALA A 198 17.65 25.14 -27.22
C ALA A 198 18.53 24.49 -26.12
N GLN A 199 19.71 25.08 -25.94
CA GLN A 199 20.50 24.87 -24.74
C GLN A 199 19.97 25.78 -23.64
N ILE A 200 19.61 25.20 -22.49
CA ILE A 200 19.06 25.91 -21.32
C ILE A 200 19.74 25.34 -20.07
N ASN A 201 20.43 26.18 -19.31
CA ASN A 201 21.32 25.75 -18.23
C ASN A 201 20.69 25.83 -16.83
N SER A 202 19.50 26.44 -16.71
CA SER A 202 18.75 26.47 -15.46
C SER A 202 17.26 26.54 -15.71
N MET A 203 16.46 26.14 -14.71
CA MET A 203 15.01 26.29 -14.79
C MET A 203 14.59 27.77 -14.86
N GLU A 204 15.37 28.68 -14.26
CA GLU A 204 15.15 30.12 -14.41
C GLU A 204 15.34 30.58 -15.86
N GLU A 205 16.37 30.09 -16.54
CA GLU A 205 16.60 30.33 -17.97
C GLU A 205 15.45 29.73 -18.81
N PHE A 206 14.95 28.55 -18.45
CA PHE A 206 13.79 27.93 -19.09
C PHE A 206 12.54 28.81 -19.02
N ILE A 207 12.22 29.26 -17.81
CA ILE A 207 11.06 30.14 -17.55
C ILE A 207 11.20 31.45 -18.34
N ASN A 208 12.41 32.02 -18.38
CA ASN A 208 12.67 33.25 -19.11
C ASN A 208 12.55 33.05 -20.63
N TYR A 209 13.10 31.96 -21.17
CA TYR A 209 13.08 31.63 -22.59
C TYR A 209 11.64 31.52 -23.13
N HIS A 210 10.76 30.92 -22.35
CA HIS A 210 9.35 30.73 -22.71
C HIS A 210 8.43 31.91 -22.32
N ASN A 211 8.99 33.02 -21.82
CA ASN A 211 8.22 34.15 -21.30
C ASN A 211 7.23 33.77 -20.19
N LEU A 212 7.55 32.73 -19.43
CA LEU A 212 6.79 32.22 -18.28
C LEU A 212 6.96 33.11 -17.02
N LYS A 213 7.50 34.32 -17.14
CA LYS A 213 7.74 35.23 -16.00
C LYS A 213 6.47 35.67 -15.27
N TYR A 214 5.33 35.66 -15.96
CA TYR A 214 4.02 35.92 -15.38
C TYR A 214 3.20 34.63 -15.19
N SER A 215 3.89 33.49 -15.11
CA SER A 215 3.26 32.18 -14.90
C SER A 215 3.39 31.73 -13.45
N GLU A 216 2.39 30.99 -12.97
CA GLU A 216 2.50 30.23 -11.73
C GLU A 216 3.26 28.94 -12.04
N VAL A 217 4.52 28.85 -11.60
CA VAL A 217 5.33 27.64 -11.73
C VAL A 217 5.15 26.78 -10.49
N VAL A 218 4.45 25.67 -10.62
CA VAL A 218 4.14 24.75 -9.52
C VAL A 218 5.06 23.53 -9.61
N TYR A 219 5.94 23.37 -8.63
CA TYR A 219 6.74 22.15 -8.50
C TYR A 219 5.89 21.06 -7.84
N TYR A 220 5.53 20.04 -8.60
CA TYR A 220 4.68 18.98 -8.10
C TYR A 220 5.41 18.13 -7.05
N LYS A 221 4.83 18.11 -5.85
CA LYS A 221 5.26 17.25 -4.75
C LYS A 221 4.07 16.40 -4.33
N LEU A 222 4.36 15.15 -3.95
CA LEU A 222 3.35 14.29 -3.36
C LEU A 222 2.74 14.96 -2.13
N THR A 223 1.42 14.91 -2.04
CA THR A 223 0.66 15.41 -0.90
C THR A 223 1.04 14.65 0.39
N PRO A 224 0.84 15.23 1.58
CA PRO A 224 1.12 14.53 2.84
C PRO A 224 0.42 13.16 2.96
N VAL A 225 -0.79 13.05 2.40
CA VAL A 225 -1.55 11.79 2.37
C VAL A 225 -0.86 10.74 1.48
N GLN A 226 -0.35 11.14 0.31
CA GLN A 226 0.42 10.26 -0.58
C GLN A 226 1.80 9.92 0.02
N GLN A 227 2.44 10.85 0.72
CA GLN A 227 3.68 10.58 1.44
C GLN A 227 3.47 9.56 2.56
N LEU A 228 2.38 9.71 3.33
CA LEU A 228 1.99 8.76 4.37
C LEU A 228 1.66 7.38 3.76
N SER A 229 0.95 7.35 2.64
CA SER A 229 0.63 6.11 1.93
C SER A 229 1.92 5.41 1.47
N ASN A 230 2.86 6.15 0.87
CA ASN A 230 4.18 5.63 0.49
C ASN A 230 5.00 5.09 1.68
N TRP A 231 4.80 5.62 2.89
CA TRP A 231 5.44 5.09 4.09
C TRP A 231 4.91 3.67 4.42
N PHE A 232 3.61 3.44 4.30
CA PHE A 232 3.00 2.12 4.51
C PHE A 232 3.35 1.10 3.41
N LEU A 233 3.55 1.57 2.17
CA LEU A 233 4.02 0.74 1.05
C LEU A 233 5.47 0.23 1.23
N ASN A 234 6.21 0.72 2.22
CA ASN A 234 7.54 0.21 2.51
C ASN A 234 7.46 -1.28 2.92
N PRO A 235 8.23 -2.20 2.29
CA PRO A 235 8.15 -3.63 2.58
C PRO A 235 8.40 -3.98 4.06
N VAL A 236 9.22 -3.21 4.78
CA VAL A 236 9.48 -3.44 6.21
C VAL A 236 8.25 -3.07 7.04
N ILE A 237 7.63 -1.91 6.77
CA ILE A 237 6.42 -1.46 7.48
C ILE A 237 5.25 -2.39 7.17
N SER A 238 5.06 -2.71 5.89
CA SER A 238 4.09 -3.71 5.44
C SER A 238 4.32 -5.07 6.10
N GLY A 239 5.57 -5.50 6.24
CA GLY A 239 5.89 -6.74 6.94
C GLY A 239 5.51 -6.70 8.43
N ILE A 240 5.77 -5.59 9.13
CA ILE A 240 5.33 -5.41 10.52
C ILE A 240 3.79 -5.47 10.61
N LEU A 241 3.07 -4.84 9.67
CA LEU A 241 1.61 -4.91 9.63
C LEU A 241 1.12 -6.35 9.42
N ILE A 242 1.69 -7.08 8.46
CA ILE A 242 1.38 -8.51 8.23
C ILE A 242 1.62 -9.32 9.50
N MET A 243 2.74 -9.09 10.18
CA MET A 243 3.06 -9.76 11.44
C MET A 243 1.99 -9.50 12.51
N ILE A 244 1.48 -8.26 12.62
CA ILE A 244 0.39 -7.89 13.54
C ILE A 244 -0.93 -8.52 13.11
N ILE A 245 -1.26 -8.55 11.81
CA ILE A 245 -2.47 -9.20 11.28
C ILE A 245 -2.49 -10.68 11.68
N LEU A 246 -1.43 -11.41 11.34
CA LEU A 246 -1.33 -12.85 11.60
C LEU A 246 -1.26 -13.16 13.10
N GLY A 247 -0.47 -12.38 13.83
CA GLY A 247 -0.31 -12.54 15.27
C GLY A 247 -1.60 -12.24 16.03
N GLY A 248 -2.31 -11.16 15.67
CA GLY A 248 -3.59 -10.78 16.28
C GLY A 248 -4.69 -11.80 16.04
N ILE A 249 -4.79 -12.33 14.81
CA ILE A 249 -5.72 -13.44 14.50
C ILE A 249 -5.38 -14.67 15.36
N TYR A 250 -4.10 -15.07 15.41
CA TYR A 250 -3.67 -16.21 16.22
C TYR A 250 -3.99 -16.03 17.71
N TYR A 251 -3.71 -14.86 18.27
CA TYR A 251 -3.94 -14.59 19.69
C TYR A 251 -5.43 -14.54 20.04
N GLU A 252 -6.29 -14.00 19.18
CA GLU A 252 -7.73 -14.07 19.40
C GLU A 252 -8.22 -15.53 19.47
N LEU A 253 -7.67 -16.42 18.63
CA LEU A 253 -8.02 -17.84 18.64
C LEU A 253 -7.58 -18.56 19.92
N GLN A 254 -6.44 -18.19 20.50
CA GLN A 254 -5.95 -18.76 21.77
C GLN A 254 -6.70 -18.23 22.98
N THR A 255 -7.14 -16.98 22.92
CA THR A 255 -7.86 -16.32 24.00
C THR A 255 -9.14 -15.68 23.49
N PRO A 256 -10.16 -16.49 23.15
CA PRO A 256 -11.42 -15.97 22.62
C PRO A 256 -12.08 -15.00 23.60
N GLY A 257 -12.56 -13.84 23.09
CA GLY A 257 -13.44 -12.95 23.85
C GLY A 257 -12.78 -11.72 24.46
N ILE A 258 -11.47 -11.50 24.27
CA ILE A 258 -10.79 -10.26 24.69
C ILE A 258 -11.03 -9.15 23.66
N GLY A 259 -11.16 -9.48 22.37
CA GLY A 259 -11.45 -8.53 21.29
C GLY A 259 -10.29 -7.61 20.89
N PHE A 260 -9.33 -7.35 21.79
CA PHE A 260 -8.17 -6.50 21.49
C PHE A 260 -7.26 -7.09 20.38
N PRO A 261 -6.87 -8.39 20.40
CA PRO A 261 -6.04 -8.97 19.34
C PRO A 261 -6.69 -8.88 17.96
N ILE A 262 -7.99 -9.18 17.85
CA ILE A 262 -8.70 -9.06 16.57
C ILE A 262 -8.84 -7.60 16.13
N ALA A 263 -9.08 -6.66 17.05
CA ALA A 263 -9.11 -5.23 16.72
C ALA A 263 -7.77 -4.75 16.17
N ALA A 264 -6.65 -5.17 16.78
CA ALA A 264 -5.31 -4.86 16.27
C ALA A 264 -5.07 -5.46 14.87
N ALA A 265 -5.50 -6.71 14.63
CA ALA A 265 -5.40 -7.34 13.32
C ALA A 265 -6.23 -6.61 12.25
N VAL A 266 -7.46 -6.20 12.57
CA VAL A 266 -8.32 -5.44 11.65
C VAL A 266 -7.72 -4.07 11.34
N ILE A 267 -7.25 -3.33 12.34
CA ILE A 267 -6.60 -2.02 12.13
C ILE A 267 -5.35 -2.20 11.26
N ALA A 268 -4.52 -3.21 11.54
CA ALA A 268 -3.35 -3.49 10.74
C ALA A 268 -3.70 -3.89 9.30
N ALA A 269 -4.77 -4.68 9.09
CA ALA A 269 -5.26 -5.02 7.76
C ALA A 269 -5.75 -3.79 6.99
N LEU A 270 -6.45 -2.85 7.65
CA LEU A 270 -6.86 -1.60 7.03
C LEU A 270 -5.65 -0.72 6.67
N LEU A 271 -4.70 -0.53 7.59
CA LEU A 271 -3.47 0.21 7.36
C LEU A 271 -2.57 -0.43 6.30
N TYR A 272 -2.73 -1.73 6.09
CA TYR A 272 -2.07 -2.46 5.03
C TYR A 272 -2.78 -2.25 3.69
N PHE A 273 -4.03 -2.68 3.55
CA PHE A 273 -4.72 -2.69 2.26
C PHE A 273 -5.10 -1.30 1.74
N ILE A 274 -5.45 -0.32 2.61
CA ILE A 274 -5.90 1.01 2.16
C ILE A 274 -4.80 1.72 1.36
N PRO A 275 -3.55 1.84 1.84
CA PRO A 275 -2.46 2.39 1.03
C PRO A 275 -2.25 1.63 -0.28
N TYR A 276 -2.20 0.30 -0.27
CA TYR A 276 -2.06 -0.45 -1.53
C TYR A 276 -3.22 -0.21 -2.51
N TYR A 277 -4.44 -0.04 -2.00
CA TYR A 277 -5.63 0.25 -2.79
C TYR A 277 -5.65 1.67 -3.36
N MET A 278 -5.39 2.68 -2.52
CA MET A 278 -5.32 4.09 -2.92
C MET A 278 -4.26 4.31 -3.99
N GLU A 279 -3.20 3.51 -3.92
CA GLU A 279 -2.04 3.62 -4.79
C GLU A 279 -2.14 2.71 -6.02
N GLY A 280 -3.26 2.01 -6.19
CA GLY A 280 -3.60 1.18 -7.35
C GLY A 280 -2.88 -0.17 -7.45
N LEU A 281 -2.05 -0.49 -6.46
CA LEU A 281 -1.26 -1.74 -6.39
C LEU A 281 -2.11 -2.94 -5.97
N ALA A 282 -3.10 -2.71 -5.10
CA ALA A 282 -4.12 -3.70 -4.76
C ALA A 282 -5.47 -3.29 -5.32
N ARG A 283 -6.28 -4.27 -5.70
CA ARG A 283 -7.64 -4.09 -6.20
C ARG A 283 -8.61 -4.83 -5.29
N ASN A 284 -9.88 -4.82 -5.69
CA ASN A 284 -10.94 -5.46 -4.91
C ASN A 284 -10.70 -6.98 -4.75
N TRP A 285 -10.07 -7.63 -5.72
CA TRP A 285 -9.97 -9.10 -5.74
C TRP A 285 -8.93 -9.64 -4.75
N GLU A 286 -7.82 -8.95 -4.52
CA GLU A 286 -6.81 -9.32 -3.50
C GLU A 286 -7.43 -9.23 -2.10
N ILE A 287 -8.18 -8.16 -1.83
CA ILE A 287 -8.90 -7.98 -0.56
C ILE A 287 -9.96 -9.07 -0.38
N LEU A 288 -10.72 -9.39 -1.43
CA LEU A 288 -11.70 -10.48 -1.39
C LEU A 288 -11.04 -11.85 -1.17
N LEU A 289 -9.89 -12.11 -1.77
CA LEU A 289 -9.11 -13.32 -1.51
C LEU A 289 -8.67 -13.38 -0.05
N PHE A 290 -8.16 -12.29 0.52
CA PHE A 290 -7.76 -12.23 1.93
C PHE A 290 -8.94 -12.58 2.86
N ILE A 291 -10.10 -11.98 2.63
CA ILE A 291 -11.32 -12.25 3.40
C ILE A 291 -11.79 -13.70 3.21
N ALA A 292 -11.79 -14.20 1.96
CA ALA A 292 -12.16 -15.58 1.67
C ALA A 292 -11.23 -16.57 2.37
N GLY A 293 -9.92 -16.29 2.40
CA GLY A 293 -8.93 -17.09 3.11
C GLY A 293 -9.21 -17.15 4.63
N ILE A 294 -9.55 -16.00 5.25
CA ILE A 294 -9.97 -15.97 6.65
C ILE A 294 -11.23 -16.80 6.88
N ILE A 295 -12.24 -16.66 6.02
CA ILE A 295 -13.49 -17.43 6.13
C ILE A 295 -13.21 -18.93 6.05
N LEU A 296 -12.34 -19.39 5.15
CA LEU A 296 -11.97 -20.80 5.04
C LEU A 296 -11.29 -21.33 6.32
N VAL A 297 -10.39 -20.53 6.91
CA VAL A 297 -9.77 -20.88 8.20
C VAL A 297 -10.81 -20.97 9.31
N VAL A 298 -11.75 -20.02 9.38
CA VAL A 298 -12.84 -20.04 10.37
C VAL A 298 -13.74 -21.26 10.16
N ILE A 299 -14.12 -21.58 8.92
CA ILE A 299 -14.92 -22.77 8.60
C ILE A 299 -14.20 -24.04 9.05
N GLU A 300 -12.91 -24.20 8.76
CA GLU A 300 -12.13 -25.35 9.23
C GLU A 300 -12.21 -25.49 10.75
N LEU A 301 -11.95 -24.40 11.48
CA LEU A 301 -11.88 -24.40 12.95
C LEU A 301 -13.20 -24.76 13.62
N PHE A 302 -14.35 -24.42 13.03
CA PHE A 302 -15.67 -24.62 13.65
C PHE A 302 -16.46 -25.81 13.07
N ALA A 303 -16.25 -26.16 11.79
CA ALA A 303 -17.07 -27.17 11.12
C ALA A 303 -16.42 -28.57 11.13
N PHE A 304 -15.10 -28.67 11.27
CA PHE A 304 -14.38 -29.94 11.12
C PHE A 304 -13.48 -30.22 12.34
N PRO A 305 -13.50 -31.45 12.89
CA PRO A 305 -12.55 -31.85 13.92
C PRO A 305 -11.19 -32.19 13.29
N GLY A 306 -10.17 -31.39 13.58
CA GLY A 306 -8.79 -31.58 13.11
C GLY A 306 -8.26 -30.38 12.32
N PHE A 307 -7.16 -30.58 11.60
CA PHE A 307 -6.65 -29.59 10.65
C PHE A 307 -6.60 -30.21 9.25
N GLY A 308 -7.57 -29.84 8.43
CA GLY A 308 -7.83 -30.36 7.11
C GLY A 308 -7.34 -29.47 5.97
N VAL A 309 -7.71 -29.89 4.76
CA VAL A 309 -7.30 -29.24 3.50
C VAL A 309 -7.90 -27.83 3.37
N ILE A 310 -9.07 -27.56 3.97
CA ILE A 310 -9.75 -26.27 3.87
C ILE A 310 -8.97 -25.21 4.66
N GLY A 311 -8.52 -25.54 5.88
CA GLY A 311 -7.65 -24.66 6.67
C GLY A 311 -6.34 -24.33 5.96
N ILE A 312 -5.66 -25.33 5.39
CA ILE A 312 -4.42 -25.13 4.62
C ILE A 312 -4.68 -24.22 3.41
N ALA A 313 -5.73 -24.47 2.65
CA ALA A 313 -6.10 -23.65 1.50
C ALA A 313 -6.39 -22.20 1.92
N GLY A 314 -7.11 -21.99 3.02
CA GLY A 314 -7.37 -20.67 3.58
C GLY A 314 -6.08 -19.92 3.93
N ILE A 315 -5.13 -20.58 4.60
CA ILE A 315 -3.82 -20.01 4.94
C ILE A 315 -3.03 -19.63 3.67
N VAL A 316 -2.99 -20.52 2.67
CA VAL A 316 -2.30 -20.24 1.39
C VAL A 316 -2.93 -19.04 0.69
N ILE A 317 -4.27 -18.93 0.69
CA ILE A 317 -4.99 -17.80 0.10
C ILE A 317 -4.72 -16.50 0.86
N ILE A 318 -4.68 -16.52 2.20
CA ILE A 318 -4.31 -15.35 3.01
C ILE A 318 -2.91 -14.87 2.62
N PHE A 319 -1.91 -15.75 2.61
CA PHE A 319 -0.55 -15.36 2.26
C PHE A 319 -0.41 -14.92 0.81
N GLY A 320 -1.07 -15.62 -0.11
CA GLY A 320 -1.12 -15.26 -1.52
C GLY A 320 -1.71 -13.86 -1.70
N SER A 321 -2.83 -13.55 -1.06
CA SER A 321 -3.48 -12.24 -1.15
C SER A 321 -2.61 -11.09 -0.64
N LEU A 322 -1.91 -11.28 0.49
CA LEU A 322 -0.97 -10.30 1.02
C LEU A 322 0.22 -10.13 0.07
N LEU A 323 0.79 -11.23 -0.44
CA LEU A 323 1.88 -11.11 -1.41
C LEU A 323 1.46 -10.35 -2.68
N LEU A 324 0.29 -10.69 -3.23
CA LEU A 324 -0.24 -10.10 -4.45
C LEU A 324 -0.53 -8.61 -4.27
N ALA A 325 -1.06 -8.19 -3.10
CA ALA A 325 -1.29 -6.78 -2.81
C ALA A 325 -0.02 -5.92 -2.84
N MET A 326 1.15 -6.50 -2.57
CA MET A 326 2.43 -5.78 -2.57
C MET A 326 3.08 -5.60 -3.96
N ILE A 327 2.55 -6.27 -4.99
CA ILE A 327 3.13 -6.28 -6.32
C ILE A 327 2.13 -5.75 -7.34
N ASP A 328 2.60 -4.92 -8.28
CA ASP A 328 1.79 -4.32 -9.35
C ASP A 328 1.38 -5.38 -10.38
N ASN A 329 0.40 -6.20 -10.01
CA ASN A 329 -0.07 -7.32 -10.80
C ASN A 329 -1.52 -7.07 -11.27
N VAL A 330 -1.87 -7.63 -12.42
CA VAL A 330 -3.22 -7.49 -12.99
C VAL A 330 -3.83 -8.87 -13.13
N VAL A 331 -4.59 -9.30 -12.13
CA VAL A 331 -5.28 -10.61 -12.16
C VAL A 331 -4.26 -11.74 -12.45
N PHE A 332 -3.20 -11.81 -11.65
CA PHE A 332 -2.08 -12.76 -11.83
C PHE A 332 -1.23 -12.55 -13.10
N ASP A 333 -1.43 -11.46 -13.83
CA ASP A 333 -0.45 -11.01 -14.80
C ASP A 333 0.72 -10.34 -14.06
N PHE A 334 1.89 -10.96 -14.15
CA PHE A 334 3.14 -10.50 -13.56
C PHE A 334 4.09 -9.92 -14.61
N SER A 335 3.62 -9.67 -15.83
CA SER A 335 4.39 -8.96 -16.84
C SER A 335 4.82 -7.59 -16.31
N GLY A 336 6.10 -7.25 -16.45
CA GLY A 336 6.61 -5.93 -16.03
C GLY A 336 7.10 -5.83 -14.60
N ILE A 337 6.92 -6.87 -13.79
CA ILE A 337 7.37 -6.83 -12.39
C ILE A 337 8.88 -7.07 -12.33
N ASP A 338 9.61 -6.11 -11.76
CA ASP A 338 11.01 -6.29 -11.43
C ASP A 338 11.20 -7.48 -10.48
N GLY A 339 12.11 -8.39 -10.82
CA GLY A 339 12.52 -9.47 -9.93
C GLY A 339 12.94 -8.97 -8.55
N LYS A 340 13.47 -7.74 -8.43
CA LYS A 340 13.76 -7.12 -7.12
C LYS A 340 12.50 -6.74 -6.35
N ALA A 341 11.45 -6.26 -7.01
CA ALA A 341 10.18 -5.96 -6.36
C ALA A 341 9.54 -7.25 -5.82
N LEU A 342 9.52 -8.31 -6.63
CA LEU A 342 9.02 -9.61 -6.21
C LEU A 342 9.82 -10.20 -5.05
N THR A 343 11.15 -10.16 -5.10
CA THR A 343 11.99 -10.67 -4.00
C THR A 343 11.84 -9.87 -2.70
N ARG A 344 11.65 -8.54 -2.78
CA ARG A 344 11.33 -7.71 -1.60
C ARG A 344 9.97 -8.05 -1.01
N ALA A 345 8.95 -8.23 -1.85
CA ALA A 345 7.61 -8.60 -1.39
C ALA A 345 7.60 -10.00 -0.74
N LEU A 346 8.20 -10.99 -1.40
CA LEU A 346 8.39 -12.33 -0.85
C LEU A 346 9.17 -12.32 0.47
N GLY A 347 10.28 -11.58 0.50
CA GLY A 347 11.10 -11.44 1.70
C GLY A 347 10.32 -10.83 2.86
N ALA A 348 9.57 -9.75 2.60
CA ALA A 348 8.72 -9.12 3.61
C ALA A 348 7.69 -10.10 4.17
N VAL A 349 6.94 -10.80 3.31
CA VAL A 349 5.93 -11.79 3.74
C VAL A 349 6.56 -12.92 4.56
N LEU A 350 7.66 -13.53 4.08
CA LEU A 350 8.33 -14.63 4.77
C LEU A 350 8.90 -14.21 6.13
N ILE A 351 9.57 -13.06 6.20
CA ILE A 351 10.09 -12.51 7.46
C ILE A 351 8.94 -12.23 8.43
N SER A 352 7.80 -11.74 7.93
CA SER A 352 6.61 -11.46 8.75
C SER A 352 5.97 -12.73 9.30
N ILE A 353 5.96 -13.82 8.53
CA ILE A 353 5.51 -15.13 8.99
C ILE A 353 6.41 -15.63 10.11
N ILE A 354 7.73 -15.63 9.88
CA ILE A 354 8.71 -16.05 10.89
C ILE A 354 8.61 -15.16 12.14
N GLY A 355 8.47 -13.85 11.95
CA GLY A 355 8.30 -12.88 13.03
C GLY A 355 7.01 -13.11 13.81
N SER A 356 5.90 -13.40 13.12
CA SER A 356 4.61 -13.70 13.75
C SER A 356 4.69 -14.97 14.57
N LEU A 357 5.28 -16.05 14.03
CA LEU A 357 5.55 -17.27 14.78
C LEU A 357 6.46 -16.98 16.00
N GLY A 358 7.50 -16.18 15.83
CA GLY A 358 8.38 -15.75 16.92
C GLY A 358 7.62 -15.00 18.02
N LEU A 359 6.74 -14.06 17.65
CA LEU A 359 5.87 -13.35 18.58
C LEU A 359 4.91 -14.30 19.32
N VAL A 360 4.39 -15.31 18.63
CA VAL A 360 3.54 -16.35 19.22
C VAL A 360 4.30 -17.14 20.27
N PHE A 361 5.48 -17.68 19.94
CA PHE A 361 6.30 -18.46 20.86
C PHE A 361 6.80 -17.62 22.05
N TRP A 362 7.17 -16.36 21.81
CA TRP A 362 7.68 -15.47 22.85
C TRP A 362 6.58 -14.89 23.75
N GLY A 363 5.42 -14.55 23.17
CA GLY A 363 4.35 -13.82 23.86
C GLY A 363 3.30 -14.71 24.53
N GLY A 364 3.14 -15.97 24.13
CA GLY A 364 2.12 -16.90 24.61
C GLY A 364 2.07 -17.13 26.13
N GLN A 365 3.16 -16.86 26.86
CA GLN A 365 3.20 -16.94 28.34
C GLN A 365 3.43 -15.59 29.04
N ARG A 366 3.85 -14.55 28.32
CA ARG A 366 4.32 -13.28 28.92
C ARG A 366 3.32 -12.13 28.79
N ILE A 367 2.64 -12.00 27.65
CA ILE A 367 1.79 -10.83 27.36
C ILE A 367 0.52 -10.84 28.25
N PHE A 368 -0.12 -12.01 28.37
CA PHE A 368 -1.32 -12.20 29.19
C PHE A 368 -1.08 -12.09 30.70
N ASN A 369 0.18 -12.17 31.14
CA ASN A 369 0.57 -12.02 32.54
C ASN A 369 0.98 -10.58 32.92
N THR A 370 0.89 -9.62 31.99
CA THR A 370 1.21 -8.21 32.29
C THR A 370 0.08 -7.53 33.06
N GLY A 371 0.43 -6.65 34.02
CA GLY A 371 -0.54 -5.99 34.90
C GLY A 371 -1.53 -5.06 34.20
N ALA A 372 -1.23 -4.60 32.98
CA ALA A 372 -2.18 -3.83 32.15
C ALA A 372 -3.26 -4.73 31.53
N PHE A 373 -2.88 -5.94 31.12
CA PHE A 373 -3.80 -6.89 30.49
C PHE A 373 -4.82 -7.46 31.48
N ARG A 374 -4.39 -7.73 32.73
CA ARG A 374 -5.29 -8.12 33.84
C ARG A 374 -6.37 -7.09 34.21
N LYS A 375 -6.18 -5.82 33.83
CA LYS A 375 -7.18 -4.76 34.08
C LYS A 375 -8.22 -4.64 32.96
N LEU A 376 -7.91 -5.16 31.77
CA LEU A 376 -8.81 -5.16 30.61
C LEU A 376 -9.63 -6.46 30.54
N VAL A 377 -9.10 -7.56 31.06
CA VAL A 377 -9.84 -8.81 31.25
C VAL A 377 -10.68 -8.69 32.50
N LEU A 378 -11.99 -8.54 32.32
CA LEU A 378 -12.97 -8.59 33.40
C LEU A 378 -12.99 -10.02 33.95
N ASN A 379 -12.44 -10.22 35.15
CA ASN A 379 -12.43 -11.51 35.87
C ASN A 379 -13.83 -11.92 36.41
N ASP A 380 -14.92 -11.46 35.79
CA ASP A 380 -16.29 -11.72 36.27
C ASP A 380 -16.80 -13.14 35.95
N SER A 381 -15.96 -14.03 35.41
CA SER A 381 -16.28 -15.47 35.35
C SER A 381 -15.82 -16.25 36.59
N LEU A 382 -15.39 -15.55 37.64
CA LEU A 382 -15.35 -16.10 39.00
C LEU A 382 -16.34 -15.29 39.83
N GLU A 383 -17.63 -15.42 39.51
CA GLU A 383 -18.66 -15.21 40.53
C GLU A 383 -18.19 -15.96 41.77
N THR A 384 -18.00 -15.17 42.81
CA THR A 384 -17.79 -15.57 44.19
C THR A 384 -18.54 -16.86 44.49
N ILE A 385 -17.84 -17.99 44.37
CA ILE A 385 -18.11 -19.10 45.26
C ILE A 385 -17.88 -18.51 46.66
N PRO A 386 -18.92 -18.38 47.50
CA PRO A 386 -18.76 -17.83 48.83
C PRO A 386 -17.65 -18.62 49.54
N ALA A 387 -16.81 -17.89 50.27
CA ALA A 387 -15.63 -18.37 50.98
C ALA A 387 -15.98 -19.26 52.19
N ASP A 388 -16.84 -20.25 51.98
CA ASP A 388 -17.27 -21.28 52.93
C ASP A 388 -17.02 -22.69 52.37
N PHE A 389 -16.00 -22.86 51.52
CA PHE A 389 -15.44 -24.19 51.30
C PHE A 389 -14.36 -24.43 52.35
N PRO A 390 -14.62 -25.22 53.41
CA PRO A 390 -13.50 -25.75 54.17
C PRO A 390 -12.68 -26.58 53.18
N ALA A 391 -11.39 -26.30 53.11
CA ALA A 391 -10.42 -27.20 52.52
C ALA A 391 -10.36 -28.47 53.40
N GLU A 392 -11.44 -29.24 53.42
CA GLU A 392 -11.46 -30.54 54.06
C GLU A 392 -10.63 -31.48 53.20
N ASN A 393 -9.57 -31.96 53.84
CA ASN A 393 -8.59 -32.89 53.34
C ASN A 393 -9.25 -33.95 52.41
N PRO A 394 -8.88 -34.05 51.11
CA PRO A 394 -9.52 -34.98 50.17
C PRO A 394 -9.45 -36.46 50.60
N TYR A 395 -8.57 -36.78 51.56
CA TYR A 395 -8.47 -38.10 52.18
C TYR A 395 -9.55 -38.39 53.25
N ALA A 396 -10.25 -37.37 53.77
CA ALA A 396 -11.23 -37.51 54.85
C ALA A 396 -12.61 -38.01 54.38
N LEU A 397 -12.90 -37.93 53.07
CA LEU A 397 -14.20 -38.34 52.51
C LEU A 397 -14.18 -39.77 51.94
N LYS A 398 -13.00 -40.41 51.81
CA LYS A 398 -12.88 -41.78 51.32
C LYS A 398 -13.59 -42.77 52.27
N GLY A 399 -14.49 -43.58 51.72
CA GLY A 399 -15.32 -44.53 52.48
C GLY A 399 -16.59 -43.95 53.08
N LYS A 400 -16.81 -42.63 53.02
CA LYS A 400 -18.09 -42.03 53.43
C LYS A 400 -19.20 -42.41 52.46
N LYS A 401 -20.41 -42.54 53.00
CA LYS A 401 -21.63 -42.82 52.24
C LYS A 401 -22.47 -41.56 52.11
N GLY A 402 -23.18 -41.47 51.00
CA GLY A 402 -24.05 -40.34 50.68
C GLY A 402 -25.14 -40.77 49.71
N THR A 403 -25.77 -39.79 49.07
CA THR A 403 -26.76 -40.03 48.02
C THR A 403 -26.43 -39.27 46.74
N ALA A 404 -26.86 -39.81 45.61
CA ALA A 404 -26.78 -39.11 44.33
C ALA A 404 -27.71 -37.88 44.32
N PHE A 405 -27.15 -36.68 44.24
CA PHE A 405 -27.93 -35.43 44.20
C PHE A 405 -28.50 -35.16 42.80
N THR A 406 -27.78 -35.55 41.76
CA THR A 406 -28.26 -35.65 40.36
C THR A 406 -28.12 -37.08 39.88
N ASP A 407 -28.63 -37.40 38.69
CA ASP A 407 -28.21 -38.63 38.00
C ASP A 407 -26.71 -38.53 37.67
N LEU A 408 -25.98 -39.66 37.74
CA LEU A 408 -24.57 -39.73 37.38
C LEU A 408 -24.38 -40.62 36.14
N HIS A 409 -23.94 -40.03 35.02
CA HIS A 409 -23.60 -40.76 33.78
C HIS A 409 -22.51 -40.06 32.92
N PRO A 410 -21.22 -40.31 33.15
CA PRO A 410 -20.63 -40.82 34.39
C PRO A 410 -20.51 -39.73 35.46
N SER A 411 -20.66 -38.45 35.09
CA SER A 411 -20.53 -37.30 36.00
C SER A 411 -21.88 -36.83 36.52
N GLY A 412 -21.87 -36.26 37.72
CA GLY A 412 -23.02 -35.63 38.38
C GLY A 412 -22.61 -35.08 39.74
N LYS A 413 -23.56 -34.92 40.65
CA LYS A 413 -23.31 -34.44 42.01
C LYS A 413 -23.78 -35.45 43.05
N VAL A 414 -23.08 -35.53 44.17
CA VAL A 414 -23.44 -36.36 45.33
C VAL A 414 -23.54 -35.51 46.58
N GLU A 415 -24.44 -35.87 47.47
CA GLU A 415 -24.58 -35.26 48.79
C GLU A 415 -24.00 -36.18 49.85
N ILE A 416 -23.02 -35.69 50.62
CA ILE A 416 -22.35 -36.39 51.71
C ILE A 416 -22.30 -35.43 52.89
N ASP A 417 -22.74 -35.88 54.07
CA ASP A 417 -22.78 -35.06 55.30
C ASP A 417 -23.43 -33.67 55.10
N GLY A 418 -24.50 -33.60 54.31
CA GLY A 418 -25.23 -32.37 54.01
C GLY A 418 -24.56 -31.41 53.02
N HIS A 419 -23.45 -31.81 52.40
CA HIS A 419 -22.71 -31.01 51.43
C HIS A 419 -22.71 -31.66 50.05
N VAL A 420 -22.85 -30.85 49.00
CA VAL A 420 -22.92 -31.32 47.61
C VAL A 420 -21.53 -31.23 46.97
N TYR A 421 -21.05 -32.36 46.46
CA TYR A 421 -19.75 -32.50 45.79
C TYR A 421 -19.93 -32.95 44.34
N ASP A 422 -19.06 -32.48 43.45
CA ASP A 422 -18.97 -33.00 42.09
C ASP A 422 -18.40 -34.42 42.13
N ALA A 423 -19.06 -35.35 41.45
CA ALA A 423 -18.69 -36.76 41.48
C ALA A 423 -18.80 -37.42 40.11
N ARG A 424 -18.06 -38.52 39.96
CA ARG A 424 -18.12 -39.38 38.79
C ARG A 424 -18.13 -40.85 39.17
N THR A 425 -18.80 -41.66 38.36
CA THR A 425 -18.82 -43.11 38.50
C THR A 425 -17.77 -43.75 37.58
N LEU A 426 -17.30 -44.94 37.94
CA LEU A 426 -16.39 -45.74 37.11
C LEU A 426 -17.12 -46.52 35.99
N GLY A 427 -18.31 -46.06 35.57
CA GLY A 427 -19.09 -46.68 34.48
C GLY A 427 -20.45 -47.23 34.88
N GLN A 428 -20.90 -47.06 36.12
CA GLN A 428 -22.27 -47.40 36.54
C GLN A 428 -23.18 -46.17 36.44
N TYR A 429 -24.37 -46.34 35.87
CA TYR A 429 -25.43 -45.33 35.95
C TYR A 429 -26.03 -45.33 37.36
N LEU A 430 -26.07 -44.17 37.99
CA LEU A 430 -26.72 -43.97 39.30
C LEU A 430 -27.83 -42.95 39.13
N MET A 431 -29.03 -43.30 39.56
CA MET A 431 -30.16 -42.38 39.57
C MET A 431 -30.10 -41.48 40.80
N ARG A 432 -30.70 -40.30 40.71
CA ARG A 432 -30.90 -39.42 41.86
C ARG A 432 -31.48 -40.21 43.05
N ASN A 433 -30.95 -39.94 44.24
CA ASN A 433 -31.20 -40.62 45.51
C ASN A 433 -30.65 -42.05 45.63
N ASP A 434 -29.92 -42.58 44.64
CA ASP A 434 -29.17 -43.82 44.84
C ASP A 434 -28.11 -43.62 45.93
N ALA A 435 -27.96 -44.62 46.81
CA ALA A 435 -26.91 -44.61 47.82
C ALA A 435 -25.54 -44.78 47.15
N VAL A 436 -24.59 -43.93 47.54
CA VAL A 436 -23.24 -43.90 46.98
C VAL A 436 -22.18 -43.99 48.07
N GLU A 437 -21.01 -44.52 47.72
CA GLU A 437 -19.83 -44.57 48.58
C GLU A 437 -18.63 -43.99 47.83
N VAL A 438 -17.87 -43.12 48.50
CA VAL A 438 -16.68 -42.50 47.93
C VAL A 438 -15.52 -43.48 47.92
N ILE A 439 -14.99 -43.75 46.72
CA ILE A 439 -13.83 -44.62 46.50
C ILE A 439 -12.53 -43.81 46.62
N GLU A 440 -12.49 -42.61 46.03
CA GLU A 440 -11.30 -41.77 45.95
C GLU A 440 -11.68 -40.32 45.63
N SER A 441 -10.81 -39.36 45.91
CA SER A 441 -10.92 -37.97 45.45
C SER A 441 -9.82 -37.69 44.43
N GLN A 442 -10.19 -37.24 43.22
CA GLN A 442 -9.24 -36.90 42.15
C GLN A 442 -9.56 -35.53 41.56
N ARG A 443 -8.57 -34.62 41.58
CA ARG A 443 -8.59 -33.32 40.87
C ARG A 443 -9.92 -32.55 40.98
N GLY A 444 -10.44 -32.41 42.21
CA GLY A 444 -11.64 -31.62 42.48
C GLY A 444 -12.98 -32.36 42.28
N SER A 445 -12.98 -33.65 41.98
CA SER A 445 -14.18 -34.50 41.90
C SER A 445 -14.02 -35.83 42.65
N LEU A 446 -15.09 -36.29 43.29
CA LEU A 446 -15.15 -37.58 43.97
C LEU A 446 -15.42 -38.72 42.99
N VAL A 447 -14.73 -39.84 43.14
CA VAL A 447 -15.05 -41.09 42.44
C VAL A 447 -15.95 -41.92 43.33
N VAL A 448 -17.16 -42.25 42.86
CA VAL A 448 -18.18 -42.94 43.66
C VAL A 448 -18.66 -44.23 43.02
N LYS A 449 -19.10 -45.19 43.84
CA LYS A 449 -19.78 -46.43 43.42
C LYS A 449 -21.14 -46.54 44.09
N LYS A 450 -22.04 -47.37 43.53
CA LYS A 450 -23.29 -47.74 44.20
C LYS A 450 -22.99 -48.42 45.53
N SER A 451 -23.64 -47.97 46.61
CA SER A 451 -23.60 -48.62 47.91
C SER A 451 -24.92 -49.37 48.15
N LEU A 452 -24.86 -50.49 48.85
CA LEU A 452 -26.05 -51.16 49.37
C LEU A 452 -26.56 -50.36 50.58
N LYS A 453 -27.88 -50.11 50.61
CA LYS A 453 -28.60 -49.22 51.56
C LYS A 453 -27.98 -49.16 52.96
N VAL A 454 -27.86 -47.94 53.49
CA VAL A 454 -27.64 -47.67 54.92
C VAL A 454 -29.01 -47.75 55.60
N GLU A 455 -29.11 -48.52 56.70
CA GLU A 455 -30.22 -48.47 57.66
C GLU A 455 -30.31 -47.11 58.34
#